data_AF-A0A8E0IPZ1-F1
#
_entry.id   AF-A0A8E0IPZ1-F1
#
_cell.length_a   1.000
_cell.length_b   1.000
_cell.length_c   1.000
_cell.angle_alpha   90.00
_cell.angle_beta   90.00
_cell.angle_gamma   90.00
#
_symmetry.space_group_name_H-M   'P 1'
#
loop_
_entity.id
_entity.type
_entity.pdbx_description
1 polymer ?
#
loop_
_entity_poly.entity_id
_entity_poly.type
_entity_poly.pdbx_seq_one_letter_code
_entity_poly.pdbx_strand_id
1 'polypeptide(L)'
;MAQLLTYQVYQEAAKDLKAREAKRAQAYAKPTTLPDAKMAVPLAPGSVKLVDLQAAMARVMKAQQATRQTIAHIETEPVSVEKRIGEVLQTLQKGGQCLFADLLSVQSVEQVVTTFLALLELMKNDQVICEQEAPFDPITVSLKEAA
;
A
#
# COMPACT_ATOMS: atom_id res chain seq x y z
N MET A 1 -12.71 5.24 -35.30
CA MET A 1 -12.33 4.44 -34.10
C MET A 1 -12.25 5.30 -32.83
N ALA A 2 -11.59 6.46 -32.83
CA ALA A 2 -11.49 7.34 -31.65
C ALA A 2 -12.85 7.70 -31.01
N GLN A 3 -13.85 8.11 -31.82
CA GLN A 3 -15.17 8.51 -31.31
C GLN A 3 -15.94 7.40 -30.57
N LEU A 4 -15.76 6.13 -30.98
CA LEU A 4 -16.42 4.99 -30.33
C LEU A 4 -15.79 4.67 -28.98
N LEU A 5 -14.46 4.78 -28.87
CA LEU A 5 -13.74 4.61 -27.60
C LEU A 5 -14.11 5.71 -26.60
N THR A 6 -14.18 6.96 -27.05
CA THR A 6 -14.59 8.08 -26.18
C THR A 6 -16.03 7.89 -25.69
N TYR A 7 -16.93 7.45 -26.57
CA TYR A 7 -18.32 7.14 -26.19
C TYR A 7 -18.40 6.04 -25.13
N GLN A 8 -17.61 4.96 -25.26
CA GLN A 8 -17.57 3.88 -24.27
C GLN A 8 -17.07 4.38 -22.91
N VAL A 9 -16.01 5.20 -22.88
CA VAL A 9 -15.48 5.80 -21.64
C VAL A 9 -16.54 6.67 -20.95
N TYR A 10 -17.24 7.52 -21.71
CA TYR A 10 -18.32 8.33 -21.14
C TYR A 10 -19.50 7.49 -20.66
N GLN A 11 -19.85 6.43 -21.39
CA GLN A 11 -20.93 5.52 -21.01
C GLN A 11 -20.61 4.77 -19.70
N GLU A 12 -19.36 4.35 -19.52
CA GLU A 12 -18.89 3.70 -18.31
C GLU A 12 -18.84 4.66 -17.12
N ALA A 13 -18.29 5.86 -17.31
CA ALA A 13 -18.27 6.91 -16.30
C ALA A 13 -19.71 7.30 -15.86
N ALA A 14 -20.65 7.39 -16.80
CA ALA A 14 -22.05 7.68 -16.49
C ALA A 14 -22.70 6.57 -15.65
N LYS A 15 -22.38 5.30 -15.91
CA LYS A 15 -22.86 4.16 -15.12
C LYS A 15 -22.34 4.20 -13.69
N ASP A 16 -21.05 4.48 -13.51
CA ASP A 16 -20.44 4.58 -12.17
C ASP A 16 -21.02 5.75 -11.36
N LEU A 17 -21.17 6.93 -11.99
CA LEU A 17 -21.80 8.09 -11.35
C LEU A 17 -23.24 7.79 -10.91
N LYS A 18 -24.02 7.08 -11.74
CA LYS A 18 -25.39 6.66 -11.41
C LYS A 18 -25.42 5.69 -10.22
N ALA A 19 -24.47 4.76 -10.14
CA ALA A 19 -24.37 3.85 -8.99
C ALA A 19 -24.03 4.60 -7.69
N ARG A 20 -23.12 5.58 -7.76
CA ARG A 20 -22.75 6.44 -6.63
C ARG A 20 -23.91 7.31 -6.17
N GLU A 21 -24.67 7.88 -7.10
CA GLU A 21 -25.90 8.63 -6.81
C GLU A 21 -26.92 7.76 -6.07
N ALA A 22 -27.22 6.57 -6.60
CA ALA A 22 -28.18 5.65 -5.98
C ALA A 22 -27.76 5.25 -4.56
N LYS A 23 -26.46 5.01 -4.34
CA LYS A 23 -25.90 4.75 -3.01
C LYS A 23 -26.01 5.97 -2.09
N ARG A 24 -25.78 7.17 -2.62
CA ARG A 24 -25.87 8.42 -1.85
C ARG A 24 -27.32 8.74 -1.45
N ALA A 25 -28.29 8.46 -2.32
CA ALA A 25 -29.72 8.68 -2.07
C ALA A 25 -30.25 7.87 -0.87
N GLN A 26 -29.57 6.78 -0.48
CA GLN A 26 -29.90 5.99 0.71
C GLN A 26 -29.41 6.63 2.02
N ALA A 27 -28.68 7.75 1.96
CA ALA A 27 -28.11 8.41 3.14
C ALA A 27 -28.55 9.87 3.23
N TYR A 28 -28.97 10.29 4.42
CA TYR A 28 -29.29 11.70 4.69
C TYR A 28 -28.01 12.54 4.76
N ALA A 29 -28.00 13.70 4.10
CA ALA A 29 -26.91 14.66 4.23
C ALA A 29 -26.99 15.33 5.61
N LYS A 30 -25.86 15.38 6.32
CA LYS A 30 -25.73 16.25 7.50
C LYS A 30 -25.80 17.71 7.01
N PRO A 31 -26.57 18.59 7.65
CA PRO A 31 -26.52 20.01 7.35
C PRO A 31 -25.08 20.55 7.48
N THR A 32 -24.75 21.57 6.69
CA THR A 32 -23.43 22.20 6.70
C THR A 32 -23.04 22.53 8.14
N THR A 33 -21.96 21.92 8.60
CA THR A 33 -21.38 22.17 9.93
C THR A 33 -20.23 23.17 9.88
N LEU A 34 -19.90 23.66 8.68
CA LEU A 34 -19.01 24.79 8.57
C LEU A 34 -19.75 26.03 9.10
N PRO A 35 -19.14 26.80 10.02
CA PRO A 35 -19.69 28.08 10.41
C PRO A 35 -19.82 28.97 9.18
N ASP A 36 -20.87 29.80 9.13
CA ASP A 36 -21.04 30.81 8.09
C ASP A 36 -19.72 31.60 7.95
N ALA A 37 -19.16 31.64 6.74
CA ALA A 37 -17.91 32.36 6.43
C ALA A 37 -18.01 33.88 6.67
N LYS A 38 -19.17 34.37 7.16
CA LYS A 38 -19.45 35.75 7.50
C LYS A 38 -19.23 35.99 8.99
N MET A 39 -17.98 35.89 9.45
CA MET A 39 -17.52 36.64 10.62
C MET A 39 -15.99 36.58 10.66
N ALA A 40 -15.36 37.23 9.68
CA ALA A 40 -14.02 37.77 9.91
C ALA A 40 -14.19 38.94 10.87
N VAL A 41 -14.29 38.64 12.17
CA VAL A 41 -14.17 39.68 13.20
C VAL A 41 -12.77 40.25 13.02
N PRO A 42 -12.62 41.53 12.62
CA PRO A 42 -11.31 42.11 12.45
C PRO A 42 -10.60 42.05 13.80
N LEU A 43 -9.42 41.44 13.80
CA LEU A 43 -8.59 41.36 14.99
C LEU A 43 -8.26 42.79 15.44
N ALA A 44 -8.42 43.07 16.74
CA ALA A 44 -8.09 44.38 17.28
C ALA A 44 -6.61 44.72 16.97
N PRO A 45 -6.26 45.98 16.66
CA PRO A 45 -4.89 46.37 16.40
C PRO A 45 -3.97 45.95 17.57
N GLY A 46 -2.92 45.19 17.29
CA GLY A 46 -1.97 44.70 18.29
C GLY A 46 -2.39 43.44 19.07
N SER A 47 -3.53 42.83 18.74
CA SER A 47 -3.97 41.57 19.36
C SER A 47 -3.11 40.35 18.97
N VAL A 48 -2.32 40.45 17.90
CA VAL A 48 -1.38 39.42 17.46
C VAL A 48 0.01 40.02 17.35
N LYS A 49 0.98 39.40 18.03
CA LYS A 49 2.40 39.75 17.96
C LYS A 49 3.11 38.82 16.98
N LEU A 50 4.29 39.23 16.52
CA LEU A 50 5.14 38.42 15.63
C LEU A 50 5.44 37.02 16.22
N VAL A 51 5.62 36.94 17.53
CA VAL A 51 5.87 35.69 18.26
C VAL A 51 4.70 34.72 18.14
N ASP A 52 3.46 35.23 18.14
CA ASP A 52 2.26 34.40 18.01
C ASP A 52 2.17 33.77 16.62
N LEU A 53 2.57 34.53 15.58
CA LEU A 53 2.66 34.05 14.21
C LEU A 53 3.74 32.97 14.05
N GLN A 54 4.92 33.16 14.67
CA GLN A 54 5.97 32.15 14.68
C GLN A 54 5.51 30.85 15.35
N ALA A 55 4.82 30.96 16.49
CA ALA A 55 4.28 29.81 17.21
C ALA A 55 3.16 29.10 16.42
N ALA A 56 2.32 29.85 15.70
CA ALA A 56 1.29 29.30 14.83
C ALA A 56 1.91 28.56 13.63
N MET A 57 2.92 29.16 12.99
CA MET A 57 3.67 28.55 11.88
C MET A 57 4.33 27.24 12.31
N ALA A 58 4.99 27.22 13.47
CA ALA A 58 5.62 26.01 14.02
C ALA A 58 4.59 24.90 14.28
N ARG A 59 3.39 25.23 14.76
CA ARG A 59 2.29 24.26 14.94
C ARG A 59 1.82 23.67 13.62
N VAL A 60 1.65 24.49 12.58
CA VAL A 60 1.25 24.03 11.24
C VAL A 60 2.31 23.12 10.63
N MET A 61 3.59 23.48 10.74
CA MET A 61 4.71 22.66 10.24
C MET A 61 4.79 21.31 10.98
N LYS A 62 4.63 21.30 12.31
CA LYS A 62 4.59 20.07 13.10
C LYS A 62 3.41 19.17 12.72
N ALA A 63 2.23 19.76 12.52
CA ALA A 63 1.05 19.02 12.07
C ALA A 63 1.23 18.44 10.65
N GLN A 64 1.79 19.22 9.71
CA GLN A 64 2.15 18.71 8.38
C GLN A 64 3.14 17.56 8.45
N GLN A 65 4.18 17.65 9.29
CA GLN A 65 5.17 16.59 9.44
C GLN A 65 4.55 15.30 9.97
N ALA A 66 3.61 15.39 10.93
CA ALA A 66 2.84 14.23 11.42
C ALA A 66 1.93 13.62 10.33
N THR A 67 1.25 14.46 9.55
CA THR A 67 0.41 13.99 8.43
C THR A 67 1.25 13.35 7.32
N ARG A 68 2.47 13.86 7.06
CA ARG A 68 3.40 13.31 6.07
C ARG A 68 3.84 11.88 6.39
N GLN A 69 3.85 11.50 7.67
CA GLN A 69 4.09 10.11 8.10
C GLN A 69 2.85 9.21 7.92
N THR A 70 1.66 9.80 7.73
CA THR A 70 0.37 9.08 7.65
C THR A 70 -0.16 8.96 6.22
N ILE A 71 0.37 9.73 5.26
CA ILE A 71 0.21 9.41 3.84
C ILE A 71 1.00 8.13 3.64
N ALA A 72 0.27 7.01 3.72
CA ALA A 72 0.73 5.71 3.30
C ALA A 72 1.52 5.90 2.01
N HIS A 73 2.81 5.64 2.11
CA HIS A 73 3.72 5.62 0.99
C HIS A 73 3.29 4.42 0.14
N ILE A 74 2.22 4.59 -0.64
CA ILE A 74 1.99 3.79 -1.82
C ILE A 74 3.08 4.30 -2.76
N GLU A 75 4.24 3.63 -2.78
CA GLU A 75 5.20 3.64 -3.90
C GLU A 75 6.50 2.91 -3.51
N THR A 76 6.54 1.63 -3.80
CA THR A 76 7.42 1.05 -4.82
C THR A 76 6.86 -0.34 -5.12
N GLU A 77 6.79 -0.72 -6.39
CA GLU A 77 6.36 -2.07 -6.76
C GLU A 77 7.15 -3.08 -5.92
N PRO A 78 6.49 -3.84 -5.01
CA PRO A 78 7.19 -4.89 -4.30
C PRO A 78 7.74 -5.82 -5.37
N VAL A 79 9.03 -6.17 -5.25
CA VAL A 79 9.73 -7.14 -6.12
C VAL A 79 8.71 -8.16 -6.65
N SER A 80 8.48 -8.18 -7.96
CA SER A 80 7.41 -9.04 -8.50
C SER A 80 7.64 -10.49 -8.05
N VAL A 81 6.54 -11.22 -7.80
CA VAL A 81 6.62 -12.64 -7.42
C VAL A 81 7.49 -13.41 -8.42
N GLU A 82 7.37 -13.09 -9.71
CA GLU A 82 8.19 -13.65 -10.80
C GLU A 82 9.69 -13.40 -10.61
N LYS A 83 10.09 -12.15 -10.31
CA LYS A 83 11.49 -11.84 -10.04
C LYS A 83 11.98 -12.60 -8.81
N ARG A 84 11.14 -12.69 -7.79
CA ARG A 84 11.48 -13.38 -6.54
C ARG A 84 11.65 -14.88 -6.73
N ILE A 85 10.83 -15.51 -7.56
CA ILE A 85 10.98 -16.90 -7.97
C ILE A 85 12.39 -17.14 -8.55
N GLY A 86 12.85 -16.28 -9.45
CA GLY A 86 14.18 -16.38 -10.04
C GLY A 86 15.32 -16.30 -9.02
N GLU A 87 15.22 -15.38 -8.06
CA GLU A 87 16.21 -15.22 -6.97
C GLU A 87 16.27 -16.45 -6.03
N VAL A 88 15.11 -17.01 -5.70
CA VAL A 88 15.03 -18.21 -4.85
C VAL A 88 15.67 -19.42 -5.54
N LEU A 89 15.35 -19.64 -6.82
CA LEU A 89 15.95 -20.73 -7.60
C LEU A 89 17.48 -20.58 -7.74
N GLN A 90 17.98 -19.37 -7.96
CA GLN A 90 19.43 -19.12 -8.02
C GLN A 90 20.14 -19.42 -6.70
N THR A 91 19.48 -19.13 -5.57
CA THR A 91 20.02 -19.43 -4.24
C THR A 91 20.06 -20.94 -4.02
N LEU A 92 18.95 -21.62 -4.33
CA LEU A 92 18.83 -23.07 -4.17
C LEU A 92 19.77 -23.86 -5.10
N GLN A 93 20.03 -23.39 -6.33
CA GLN A 93 20.98 -24.04 -7.24
C GLN A 93 22.43 -24.01 -6.74
N LYS A 94 22.79 -23.06 -5.86
CA LYS A 94 24.15 -22.95 -5.31
C LYS A 94 24.37 -23.82 -4.08
N GLY A 95 23.33 -24.03 -3.27
CA GLY A 95 23.44 -24.69 -1.96
C GLY A 95 22.64 -25.98 -1.81
N GLY A 96 21.75 -26.32 -2.75
CA GLY A 96 20.83 -27.47 -2.71
C GLY A 96 19.67 -27.30 -1.72
N GLN A 97 19.93 -26.70 -0.56
CA GLN A 97 18.98 -26.48 0.54
C GLN A 97 19.31 -25.18 1.30
N CYS A 98 18.29 -24.50 1.81
CA CYS A 98 18.45 -23.34 2.69
C CYS A 98 17.25 -23.17 3.63
N LEU A 99 17.38 -22.35 4.68
CA LEU A 99 16.23 -21.94 5.48
C LEU A 99 15.45 -20.84 4.75
N PHE A 100 14.15 -20.74 4.99
CA PHE A 100 13.35 -19.61 4.51
C PHE A 100 13.91 -18.26 4.99
N ALA A 101 14.42 -18.22 6.22
CA ALA A 101 15.03 -17.03 6.80
C ALA A 101 16.25 -16.54 5.98
N ASP A 102 17.02 -17.47 5.40
CA ASP A 102 18.21 -17.15 4.60
C ASP A 102 17.85 -16.52 3.26
N LEU A 103 16.64 -16.76 2.76
CA LEU A 103 16.15 -16.12 1.55
C LEU A 103 15.87 -14.63 1.78
N LEU A 104 15.55 -14.20 3.00
CA LEU A 104 15.14 -12.84 3.31
C LEU A 104 16.35 -11.91 3.43
N SER A 105 16.55 -11.01 2.46
CA SER A 105 17.64 -10.03 2.47
C SER A 105 17.34 -8.77 3.29
N VAL A 106 16.08 -8.35 3.35
CA VAL A 106 15.60 -7.25 4.20
C VAL A 106 14.33 -7.72 4.91
N GLN A 107 14.22 -7.47 6.21
CA GLN A 107 13.06 -7.88 7.00
C GLN A 107 11.91 -6.87 6.88
N SER A 108 11.46 -6.59 5.66
CA SER A 108 10.19 -5.88 5.44
C SER A 108 9.04 -6.88 5.36
N VAL A 109 7.88 -6.52 5.90
CA VAL A 109 6.67 -7.38 5.86
C VAL A 109 6.32 -7.73 4.41
N GLU A 110 6.44 -6.77 3.50
CA GLU A 110 6.19 -6.97 2.08
C GLU A 110 7.13 -8.01 1.45
N GLN A 111 8.43 -7.93 1.74
CA GLN A 111 9.39 -8.92 1.21
C GLN A 111 9.13 -10.32 1.75
N VAL A 112 8.77 -10.43 3.04
CA VAL A 112 8.41 -11.71 3.66
C VAL A 112 7.21 -12.31 2.94
N VAL A 113 6.14 -11.54 2.75
CA VAL A 113 4.92 -11.99 2.06
C VAL A 113 5.23 -12.39 0.62
N THR A 114 5.96 -11.58 -0.14
CA THR A 114 6.28 -11.89 -1.55
C THR A 114 7.19 -13.11 -1.69
N THR A 115 8.17 -13.29 -0.80
CA THR A 115 9.03 -14.50 -0.79
C THR A 115 8.21 -15.74 -0.45
N PHE A 116 7.28 -15.63 0.48
CA PHE A 116 6.40 -16.73 0.84
C PHE A 116 5.46 -17.12 -0.31
N LEU A 117 4.85 -16.14 -0.99
CA LEU A 117 4.04 -16.37 -2.19
C LEU A 117 4.86 -17.01 -3.32
N ALA A 118 6.09 -16.56 -3.53
CA ALA A 118 7.00 -17.16 -4.51
C ALA A 118 7.29 -18.65 -4.21
N LEU A 119 7.50 -19.00 -2.94
CA LEU A 119 7.68 -20.39 -2.54
C LEU A 119 6.42 -21.23 -2.74
N LEU A 120 5.24 -20.71 -2.41
CA LEU A 120 3.98 -21.41 -2.65
C LEU A 120 3.75 -21.68 -4.15
N GLU A 121 4.09 -20.73 -5.01
CA GLU A 121 3.99 -20.93 -6.46
C GLU A 121 5.02 -21.94 -6.97
N LEU A 122 6.25 -21.93 -6.44
CA LEU A 122 7.28 -22.94 -6.75
C LEU A 122 6.86 -24.35 -6.29
N MET A 123 6.26 -24.48 -5.11
CA MET A 123 5.72 -25.75 -4.60
C MET A 123 4.57 -26.24 -5.47
N LYS A 124 3.65 -25.35 -5.86
CA LYS A 124 2.53 -25.65 -6.74
C LYS A 124 2.98 -26.13 -8.13
N ASN A 125 4.14 -25.67 -8.59
CA ASN A 125 4.76 -26.08 -9.86
C ASN A 125 5.75 -27.24 -9.72
N ASP A 126 5.78 -27.93 -8.56
CA ASP A 126 6.64 -29.08 -8.30
C ASP A 126 8.16 -28.80 -8.46
N GLN A 127 8.60 -27.56 -8.24
CA GLN A 127 10.02 -27.18 -8.41
C GLN A 127 10.82 -27.23 -7.10
N VAL A 128 10.16 -27.07 -5.95
CA VAL A 128 10.79 -27.05 -4.62
C VAL A 128 10.00 -27.89 -3.63
N ILE A 129 10.70 -28.38 -2.62
CA ILE A 129 10.12 -29.04 -1.45
C ILE A 129 10.35 -28.14 -0.24
N CYS A 130 9.31 -27.96 0.57
CA CYS A 130 9.38 -27.23 1.83
C CYS A 130 9.01 -28.16 2.98
N GLU A 131 9.82 -28.18 4.03
CA GLU A 131 9.62 -28.99 5.24
C GLU A 131 9.48 -28.07 6.47
N GLN A 132 8.48 -28.35 7.31
CA GLN A 132 8.20 -27.64 8.55
C GLN A 132 7.64 -28.62 9.59
N GLU A 133 8.26 -28.70 10.78
CA GLU A 133 7.90 -29.70 11.80
C GLU A 133 6.57 -29.39 12.50
N ALA A 134 6.36 -28.15 12.93
CA ALA A 134 5.10 -27.67 13.51
C ALA A 134 4.72 -26.27 13.00
N PRO A 135 3.47 -25.80 13.21
CA PRO A 135 3.09 -24.44 12.85
C PRO A 135 4.03 -23.41 13.47
N PHE A 136 4.51 -22.48 12.66
CA PHE A 136 5.46 -21.40 13.03
C PHE A 136 6.91 -21.84 13.30
N ASP A 137 7.25 -23.12 13.09
CA ASP A 137 8.65 -23.56 13.10
C ASP A 137 9.40 -23.10 11.86
N PRO A 138 10.76 -23.12 11.89
CA PRO A 138 11.57 -22.82 10.72
C PRO A 138 11.18 -23.67 9.50
N ILE A 139 11.09 -23.01 8.35
CA ILE A 139 10.79 -23.68 7.08
C ILE A 139 12.11 -23.94 6.37
N THR A 140 12.36 -25.21 6.02
CA THR A 140 13.51 -25.62 5.23
C THR A 140 13.08 -25.80 3.77
N VAL A 141 13.84 -25.27 2.83
CA VAL A 141 13.54 -25.27 1.39
C VAL A 141 14.63 -26.01 0.64
N SER A 142 14.27 -26.94 -0.25
CA SER A 142 15.17 -27.70 -1.11
C SER A 142 14.66 -27.80 -2.55
N LEU A 143 15.56 -28.01 -3.51
CA LEU A 143 15.17 -28.30 -4.89
C LEU A 143 14.52 -29.69 -4.98
N LYS A 144 13.45 -29.79 -5.75
CA LYS A 144 12.93 -31.09 -6.17
C LYS A 144 13.75 -31.53 -7.39
N GLU A 145 14.54 -32.59 -7.25
CA GLU A 145 15.22 -33.18 -8.41
C GLU A 145 14.17 -33.71 -9.39
N ALA A 146 14.32 -33.34 -10.67
CA ALA A 146 13.54 -33.92 -11.74
C ALA A 146 13.94 -35.39 -11.90
N ALA A 147 12.98 -36.30 -11.66
CA ALA A 147 13.12 -37.71 -11.99
C ALA A 147 13.14 -37.94 -13.51
#